data_AF-A0A843HMB8-F1
#
_entry.id   AF-A0A843HMB8-F1
#
_cell.length_a   1.000
_cell.length_b   1.000
_cell.length_c   1.000
_cell.angle_alpha   90.00
_cell.angle_beta   90.00
_cell.angle_gamma   90.00
#
_symmetry.space_group_name_H-M   'P 1'
#
loop_
_entity.id
_entity.type
_entity.pdbx_description
1 polymer ?
#
loop_
_entity_poly.entity_id
_entity_poly.type
_entity_poly.pdbx_seq_one_letter_code
_entity_poly.pdbx_strand_id
1 'polypeptide(L)'
;MFKLVEDTTYTVEDIPALLDEAVKNGIHKSNTQIEYYNIVFAFDIETSNFLETDEDDLYDTDSEIYNFITGTKLKITERMCSDIPDINDIRKSLFGRVYLSKTSGVKVDSFYEELNRRYPWYFPEDIINPSDQLEQIIKVYQENTPQKKVTDNKRSIMYIWQLAINGRVVIGREWHEFLYAINTIVERLELYKNKRIIIYVHNLAFEFQFIRKMFEWQKVFAIDNRKPIYAFTKQGVEFRCSYILTNYSLAKLGEQLHKYKVSKLVGDLDYNLIRTPKTPLTDKEMQYCINDVLVVSAYIKECIETERNISRIPLTATGYCRRYVRHNCLYSGGKKGKQVQFNKYHELMLSMKIQSVEEYEQLKRAFAGGFTHAAARYSGQVIENADSIDFTSSYPYALLSEQYPMSSGKLVEIHSNEELEKYLKYYCCVFDVVLEGVEATFKYENYISVSKCGKKSNVVNNNGRVYSADMIALTITNVDFDIIRKTYKYKKCKIYNFRIYKKGYLPKEIIQSIIKLYKDKTTLKGVKGKEVEYLNSKGLLNAIYGMMVTDI
;
A
#
# COMPACT_ATOMS: atom_id res chain seq x y z
N MET A 1 -18.51 -5.85 27.23
CA MET A 1 -19.28 -4.75 26.59
C MET A 1 -18.27 -3.75 26.01
N PHE A 2 -18.52 -3.07 24.88
CA PHE A 2 -17.56 -2.07 24.38
C PHE A 2 -17.53 -0.86 25.32
N LYS A 3 -16.35 -0.47 25.79
CA LYS A 3 -16.17 0.67 26.70
C LYS A 3 -14.84 1.34 26.38
N LEU A 4 -14.89 2.63 26.06
CA LEU A 4 -13.68 3.46 25.98
C LEU A 4 -13.18 3.70 27.41
N VAL A 5 -11.93 3.33 27.65
CA VAL A 5 -11.24 3.57 28.91
C VAL A 5 -9.94 4.29 28.57
N GLU A 6 -9.95 5.61 28.73
CA GLU A 6 -8.83 6.48 28.35
C GLU A 6 -7.76 6.56 29.45
N ASP A 7 -8.15 6.41 30.72
CA ASP A 7 -7.26 6.61 31.89
C ASP A 7 -6.76 5.29 32.51
N THR A 8 -6.91 4.16 31.83
CA THR A 8 -6.49 2.85 32.37
C THR A 8 -5.86 1.99 31.30
N THR A 9 -4.63 1.58 31.59
CA THR A 9 -3.86 0.64 30.79
C THR A 9 -3.87 -0.74 31.43
N TYR A 10 -3.75 -1.75 30.60
CA TYR A 10 -3.73 -3.16 30.98
C TYR A 10 -2.39 -3.79 30.56
N THR A 11 -2.03 -4.90 31.19
CA THR A 11 -0.84 -5.67 30.82
C THR A 11 -1.23 -6.91 30.01
N VAL A 12 -0.24 -7.65 29.50
CA VAL A 12 -0.49 -8.86 28.71
C VAL A 12 -1.21 -9.94 29.51
N GLU A 13 -1.04 -9.96 30.83
CA GLU A 13 -1.69 -10.88 31.76
C GLU A 13 -3.20 -10.65 31.88
N ASP A 14 -3.68 -9.43 31.58
CA ASP A 14 -5.10 -9.10 31.63
C ASP A 14 -5.89 -9.61 30.42
N ILE A 15 -5.21 -9.97 29.33
CA ILE A 15 -5.83 -10.36 28.05
C ILE A 15 -6.91 -11.45 28.21
N PRO A 16 -6.69 -12.57 28.93
CA PRO A 16 -7.72 -13.60 29.10
C PRO A 16 -9.02 -13.06 29.69
N ALA A 17 -8.94 -12.21 30.72
CA ALA A 17 -10.11 -11.60 31.34
C ALA A 17 -10.83 -10.62 30.40
N LEU A 18 -10.06 -9.83 29.64
CA LEU A 18 -10.59 -8.93 28.62
C LEU A 18 -11.34 -9.69 27.51
N LEU A 19 -10.80 -10.83 27.08
CA LEU A 19 -11.41 -11.69 26.06
C LEU A 19 -12.71 -12.34 26.57
N ASP A 20 -12.72 -12.87 27.80
CA ASP A 20 -13.91 -13.51 28.38
C ASP A 20 -15.10 -12.54 28.46
N GLU A 21 -14.84 -11.25 28.72
CA GLU A 21 -15.88 -10.23 28.66
C GLU A 21 -16.29 -9.87 27.22
N ALA A 22 -15.35 -9.92 26.28
CA ALA A 22 -15.54 -9.53 24.88
C ALA A 22 -16.29 -10.59 24.05
N VAL A 23 -16.07 -11.88 24.32
CA VAL A 23 -16.67 -13.01 23.59
C VAL A 23 -18.20 -13.04 23.70
N LYS A 24 -18.77 -12.40 24.74
CA LYS A 24 -20.22 -12.19 24.88
C LYS A 24 -20.87 -11.50 23.67
N ASN A 25 -20.09 -10.83 22.81
CA ASN A 25 -20.57 -10.19 21.59
C ASN A 25 -20.81 -11.15 20.40
N GLY A 26 -20.49 -12.44 20.55
CA GLY A 26 -20.82 -13.51 19.60
C GLY A 26 -19.85 -13.71 18.43
N ILE A 27 -20.07 -14.80 17.69
CA ILE A 27 -19.35 -15.17 16.47
C ILE A 27 -20.28 -14.97 15.26
N HIS A 28 -19.74 -14.46 14.15
CA HIS A 28 -20.47 -14.31 12.91
C HIS A 28 -19.85 -15.10 11.77
N LYS A 29 -20.69 -15.80 11.01
CA LYS A 29 -20.30 -16.47 9.77
C LYS A 29 -20.41 -15.50 8.59
N SER A 30 -19.32 -15.35 7.87
CA SER A 30 -19.28 -14.68 6.58
C SER A 30 -19.91 -15.53 5.47
N ASN A 31 -20.20 -14.91 4.32
CA ASN A 31 -20.74 -15.61 3.15
C ASN A 31 -19.80 -16.72 2.62
N THR A 32 -18.51 -16.67 2.95
CA THR A 32 -17.51 -17.69 2.59
C THR A 32 -17.31 -18.74 3.68
N GLN A 33 -18.25 -18.87 4.63
CA GLN A 33 -18.20 -19.82 5.74
C GLN A 33 -17.02 -19.63 6.71
N ILE A 34 -16.39 -18.45 6.69
CA ILE A 34 -15.37 -18.07 7.70
C ILE A 34 -16.09 -17.43 8.88
N GLU A 35 -15.78 -17.90 10.08
CA GLU A 35 -16.24 -17.36 11.35
C GLU A 35 -15.34 -16.22 11.82
N TYR A 36 -15.95 -15.12 12.28
CA TYR A 36 -15.27 -13.98 12.85
C TYR A 36 -15.84 -13.67 14.23
N TYR A 37 -14.96 -13.49 15.21
CA TYR A 37 -15.33 -12.89 16.49
C TYR A 37 -15.71 -11.42 16.29
N ASN A 38 -16.85 -11.00 16.83
CA ASN A 38 -17.30 -9.60 16.76
C ASN A 38 -16.65 -8.75 17.86
N ILE A 39 -15.33 -8.83 17.96
CA ILE A 39 -14.51 -8.12 18.94
C ILE A 39 -13.71 -7.06 18.22
N VAL A 40 -13.69 -5.84 18.76
CA VAL A 40 -12.91 -4.75 18.20
C VAL A 40 -11.47 -4.88 18.67
N PHE A 41 -10.55 -5.08 17.74
CA PHE A 41 -9.11 -4.97 17.98
C PHE A 41 -8.53 -3.83 17.16
N ALA A 42 -7.69 -3.00 17.80
CA ALA A 42 -6.86 -2.01 17.11
C ALA A 42 -5.43 -2.09 17.64
N PHE A 43 -4.44 -2.00 16.76
CA PHE A 43 -3.03 -2.16 17.08
C PHE A 43 -2.22 -1.01 16.50
N ASP A 44 -1.23 -0.57 17.26
CA ASP A 44 -0.25 0.42 16.87
C ASP A 44 1.12 0.13 17.50
N ILE A 45 2.17 0.67 16.87
CA ILE A 45 3.53 0.67 17.41
C ILE A 45 4.10 2.06 17.30
N GLU A 46 4.87 2.45 18.31
CA GLU A 46 5.66 3.66 18.21
C GLU A 46 7.15 3.30 18.12
N THR A 47 7.83 3.98 17.20
CA THR A 47 9.22 3.71 16.88
C THR A 47 10.04 4.99 16.90
N SER A 48 11.28 4.88 17.36
CA SER A 48 12.28 5.94 17.24
C SER A 48 13.21 5.63 16.09
N ASN A 49 13.40 6.61 15.20
CA ASN A 49 14.34 6.48 14.11
C ASN A 49 15.71 6.99 14.52
N PHE A 50 16.76 6.29 14.12
CA PHE A 50 18.14 6.72 14.33
C PHE A 50 18.95 6.44 13.08
N LEU A 51 19.98 7.26 12.86
CA LEU A 51 21.00 6.98 11.87
C LEU A 51 22.01 6.05 12.53
N GLU A 52 22.23 4.90 11.90
CA GLU A 52 23.35 4.05 12.28
C GLU A 52 24.63 4.77 11.82
N THR A 53 25.30 5.44 12.75
CA THR A 53 26.71 5.81 12.58
C THR A 53 27.52 4.53 12.74
N ASP A 54 28.59 4.35 11.95
CA ASP A 54 29.44 3.15 11.87
C ASP A 54 30.10 2.70 13.21
N GLU A 55 29.69 3.22 14.36
CA GLU A 55 30.28 2.99 15.68
C GLU A 55 29.36 2.38 16.75
N ASP A 56 28.08 2.11 16.48
CA ASP A 56 27.19 1.49 17.49
C ASP A 56 26.93 0.00 17.23
N ASP A 57 27.87 -0.82 17.70
CA ASP A 57 27.77 -2.26 17.85
C ASP A 57 26.56 -2.66 18.72
N LEU A 58 25.50 -3.10 18.08
CA LEU A 58 24.42 -3.86 18.71
C LEU A 58 24.20 -5.16 17.93
N TYR A 59 25.03 -6.15 18.28
CA TYR A 59 24.92 -7.58 17.99
C TYR A 59 24.54 -7.94 16.55
N ASP A 60 25.53 -7.85 15.66
CA ASP A 60 25.49 -8.54 14.37
C ASP A 60 26.48 -9.72 14.40
N THR A 61 26.03 -10.86 14.93
CA THR A 61 26.81 -12.11 14.99
C THR A 61 27.38 -12.49 13.62
N ASP A 62 26.71 -12.10 12.53
CA ASP A 62 27.12 -12.36 11.15
C ASP A 62 28.36 -11.53 10.75
N SER A 63 28.48 -10.28 11.23
CA SER A 63 29.65 -9.42 11.03
C SER A 63 30.86 -9.88 11.85
N GLU A 64 30.65 -10.40 13.06
CA GLU A 64 31.73 -10.99 13.88
C GLU A 64 32.31 -12.26 13.23
N ILE A 65 31.46 -13.15 12.73
CA ILE A 65 31.88 -14.36 11.99
C ILE A 65 32.67 -13.96 10.74
N TYR A 66 32.16 -12.98 9.97
CA TYR A 66 32.85 -12.46 8.79
C TYR A 66 34.24 -11.92 9.12
N ASN A 67 34.35 -11.05 10.12
CA ASN A 67 35.63 -10.47 10.54
C ASN A 67 36.60 -11.54 11.06
N PHE A 68 36.08 -12.54 11.77
CA PHE A 68 36.90 -13.62 12.32
C PHE A 68 37.47 -14.54 11.24
N ILE A 69 36.68 -14.87 10.21
CA ILE A 69 37.15 -15.68 9.06
C ILE A 69 38.14 -14.88 8.20
N THR A 70 37.84 -13.62 7.90
CA THR A 70 38.69 -12.78 7.04
C THR A 70 40.01 -12.36 7.71
N GLY A 71 40.01 -12.21 9.04
CA GLY A 71 41.19 -11.90 9.83
C GLY A 71 42.14 -13.09 10.04
N THR A 72 41.71 -14.32 9.73
CA THR A 72 42.51 -15.53 9.99
C THR A 72 43.13 -16.10 8.72
N LYS A 73 44.44 -16.34 8.76
CA LYS A 73 45.18 -17.02 7.69
C LYS A 73 45.11 -18.53 7.88
N LEU A 74 44.52 -19.25 6.92
CA LEU A 74 44.36 -20.70 6.97
C LEU A 74 45.42 -21.43 6.14
N LYS A 75 45.98 -22.49 6.72
CA LYS A 75 46.93 -23.38 6.08
C LYS A 75 46.18 -24.56 5.43
N ILE A 76 46.24 -24.63 4.11
CA ILE A 76 45.65 -25.71 3.31
C ILE A 76 46.72 -26.73 2.89
N THR A 77 46.37 -28.02 2.86
CA THR A 77 47.27 -29.11 2.47
C THR A 77 47.12 -29.48 0.98
N GLU A 78 48.09 -30.21 0.43
CA GLU A 78 48.00 -30.72 -0.95
C GLU A 78 46.81 -31.67 -1.14
N ARG A 79 46.49 -32.48 -0.12
CA ARG A 79 45.34 -33.37 -0.12
C ARG A 79 44.01 -32.60 -0.26
N MET A 80 43.83 -31.53 0.51
CA MET A 80 42.63 -30.67 0.41
C MET A 80 42.53 -29.99 -0.95
N CYS A 81 43.67 -29.68 -1.58
CA CYS A 81 43.69 -29.12 -2.93
C CYS A 81 43.25 -30.14 -4.00
N SER A 82 43.35 -31.44 -3.72
CA SER A 82 42.92 -32.52 -4.60
C SER A 82 41.46 -32.94 -4.33
N ASP A 83 41.03 -32.87 -3.08
CA ASP A 83 39.70 -33.33 -2.65
C ASP A 83 38.58 -32.33 -3.00
N ILE A 84 38.89 -31.03 -3.09
CA ILE A 84 37.91 -29.96 -3.40
C ILE A 84 37.97 -29.62 -4.90
N PRO A 85 36.91 -29.91 -5.68
CA PRO A 85 36.81 -29.49 -7.08
C PRO A 85 36.94 -27.96 -7.20
N ASP A 86 37.66 -27.48 -8.21
CA ASP A 86 37.79 -26.04 -8.52
C ASP A 86 38.40 -25.17 -7.41
N ILE A 87 39.16 -25.76 -6.46
CA ILE A 87 39.79 -25.02 -5.36
C ILE A 87 40.66 -23.85 -5.84
N ASN A 88 41.27 -23.94 -7.02
CA ASN A 88 42.08 -22.87 -7.59
C ASN A 88 41.23 -21.67 -8.01
N ASP A 89 40.00 -21.89 -8.50
CA ASP A 89 39.08 -20.80 -8.86
C ASP A 89 38.38 -20.22 -7.64
N ILE A 90 38.11 -21.04 -6.62
CA ILE A 90 37.68 -20.59 -5.29
C ILE A 90 38.78 -19.70 -4.66
N ARG A 91 40.05 -20.10 -4.73
CA ARG A 91 41.16 -19.29 -4.23
C ARG A 91 41.30 -17.95 -4.94
N LYS A 92 41.05 -17.90 -6.26
CA LYS A 92 41.04 -16.64 -7.03
C LYS A 92 39.86 -15.75 -6.61
N SER A 93 38.67 -16.31 -6.41
CA SER A 93 37.48 -15.54 -6.02
C SER A 93 37.57 -14.99 -4.59
N LEU A 94 38.31 -15.68 -3.71
CA LEU A 94 38.57 -15.27 -2.32
C LEU A 94 39.84 -14.42 -2.14
N PHE A 95 40.58 -14.13 -3.22
CA PHE A 95 41.85 -13.40 -3.15
C PHE A 95 41.68 -12.02 -2.52
N GLY A 96 42.46 -11.74 -1.46
CA GLY A 96 42.37 -10.50 -0.68
C GLY A 96 41.18 -10.45 0.29
N ARG A 97 40.43 -11.55 0.46
CA ARG A 97 39.26 -11.63 1.34
C ARG A 97 39.39 -12.74 2.39
N VAL A 98 39.74 -13.96 1.99
CA VAL A 98 40.08 -15.07 2.91
C VAL A 98 41.50 -15.55 2.59
N TYR A 99 42.37 -15.58 3.60
CA TYR A 99 43.80 -15.82 3.40
C TYR A 99 44.14 -17.32 3.42
N LEU A 100 44.11 -17.96 2.25
CA LEU A 100 44.50 -19.37 2.09
C LEU A 100 45.98 -19.50 1.66
N SER A 101 46.79 -20.22 2.45
CA SER A 101 48.21 -20.44 2.20
C SER A 101 48.60 -21.91 2.25
N LYS A 102 49.53 -22.33 1.39
CA LYS A 102 50.10 -23.70 1.42
C LYS A 102 51.23 -23.85 2.45
N THR A 103 51.81 -22.74 2.92
CA THR A 103 53.06 -22.76 3.71
C THR A 103 52.89 -22.34 5.16
N SER A 104 51.96 -21.43 5.48
CA SER A 104 51.83 -20.82 6.81
C SER A 104 50.39 -20.43 7.14
N GLY A 105 49.96 -20.58 8.40
CA GLY A 105 48.60 -20.27 8.85
C GLY A 105 48.11 -21.27 9.89
N VAL A 106 46.92 -21.00 10.44
CA VAL A 106 46.19 -21.93 11.33
C VAL A 106 45.70 -23.11 10.51
N LYS A 107 45.83 -24.34 11.03
CA LYS A 107 45.29 -25.51 10.34
C LYS A 107 43.75 -25.43 10.31
N VAL A 108 43.15 -25.89 9.21
CA VAL A 108 41.69 -25.80 9.01
C VAL A 108 40.91 -26.51 10.10
N ASP A 109 41.35 -27.69 10.53
CA ASP A 109 40.75 -28.45 11.63
C ASP A 109 40.74 -27.68 12.95
N SER A 110 41.89 -27.10 13.32
CA SER A 110 42.03 -26.31 14.56
C SER A 110 41.19 -25.04 14.52
N PHE A 111 41.08 -24.40 13.36
CA PHE A 111 40.26 -23.20 13.19
C PHE A 111 38.76 -23.53 13.17
N TYR A 112 38.38 -24.67 12.57
CA TYR A 112 37.01 -25.15 12.55
C TYR A 112 36.52 -25.51 13.95
N GLU A 113 37.37 -26.12 14.79
CA GLU A 113 37.05 -26.35 16.21
C GLU A 113 36.81 -25.03 16.97
N GLU A 114 37.61 -23.99 16.71
CA GLU A 114 37.43 -22.68 17.33
C GLU A 114 36.14 -22.00 16.86
N LEU A 115 35.81 -22.12 15.58
CA LEU A 115 34.56 -21.65 14.99
C LEU A 115 33.34 -22.42 15.52
N ASN A 116 33.44 -23.74 15.69
CA ASN A 116 32.39 -24.56 16.28
C ASN A 116 32.12 -24.16 17.74
N ARG A 117 33.16 -23.96 18.56
CA ARG A 117 32.98 -23.52 19.96
C ARG A 117 32.29 -22.16 20.08
N ARG A 118 32.52 -21.26 19.12
CA ARG A 118 31.97 -19.89 19.12
C ARG A 118 30.61 -19.81 18.43
N TYR A 119 30.44 -20.55 17.34
CA TYR A 119 29.30 -20.47 16.42
C TYR A 119 28.81 -21.88 16.01
N PRO A 120 28.38 -22.72 16.97
CA PRO A 120 28.10 -24.14 16.73
C PRO A 120 26.99 -24.38 15.69
N TRP A 121 26.09 -23.40 15.52
CA TRP A 121 24.99 -23.43 14.54
C TRP A 121 25.48 -23.35 13.08
N TYR A 122 26.59 -22.65 12.83
CA TYR A 122 27.18 -22.48 11.51
C TYR A 122 28.24 -23.56 11.21
N PHE A 123 28.83 -24.15 12.26
CA PHE A 123 29.93 -25.09 12.17
C PHE A 123 29.63 -26.33 13.00
N PRO A 124 28.83 -27.28 12.49
CA PRO A 124 28.44 -28.47 13.25
C PRO A 124 29.62 -29.44 13.44
N GLU A 125 29.62 -30.19 14.55
CA GLU A 125 30.70 -31.12 14.95
C GLU A 125 30.77 -32.39 14.09
N ASP A 126 29.73 -32.70 13.31
CA ASP A 126 29.65 -33.88 12.45
C ASP A 126 30.52 -33.75 11.18
N ILE A 127 31.00 -32.55 10.86
CA ILE A 127 31.95 -32.30 9.76
C ILE A 127 33.39 -32.51 10.27
N ILE A 128 33.89 -33.72 10.07
CA ILE A 128 35.20 -34.16 10.59
C ILE A 128 36.33 -33.99 9.55
N ASN A 129 36.03 -34.13 8.27
CA ASN A 129 37.03 -34.08 7.21
C ASN A 129 37.51 -32.63 6.98
N PRO A 130 38.83 -32.35 7.04
CA PRO A 130 39.37 -31.00 6.82
C PRO A 130 38.98 -30.35 5.49
N SER A 131 38.75 -31.13 4.43
CA SER A 131 38.30 -30.61 3.14
C SER A 131 36.87 -30.06 3.23
N ASP A 132 35.95 -30.82 3.83
CA ASP A 132 34.55 -30.44 4.02
C ASP A 132 34.43 -29.28 5.03
N GLN A 133 35.29 -29.24 6.05
CA GLN A 133 35.41 -28.12 6.98
C GLN A 133 35.79 -26.81 6.27
N LEU A 134 36.72 -26.87 5.31
CA LEU A 134 37.10 -25.70 4.52
C LEU A 134 35.93 -25.20 3.66
N GLU A 135 35.18 -26.10 3.01
CA GLU A 135 34.01 -25.74 2.22
C GLU A 135 32.93 -25.05 3.06
N GLN A 136 32.66 -25.57 4.27
CA GLN A 136 31.70 -24.96 5.18
C GLN A 136 32.15 -23.56 5.64
N ILE A 137 33.44 -23.36 5.95
CA ILE A 137 34.00 -22.03 6.26
C ILE A 137 33.78 -21.05 5.12
N ILE A 138 34.03 -21.48 3.87
CA ILE A 138 33.86 -20.64 2.70
C ILE A 138 32.39 -20.32 2.44
N LYS A 139 31.50 -21.30 2.60
CA LYS A 139 30.05 -21.11 2.46
C LYS A 139 29.54 -20.09 3.48
N VAL A 140 29.85 -20.26 4.76
CA VAL A 140 29.45 -19.34 5.83
C VAL A 140 30.02 -17.94 5.57
N TYR A 141 31.27 -17.83 5.11
CA TYR A 141 31.86 -16.56 4.71
C TYR A 141 31.05 -15.87 3.58
N GLN A 142 30.63 -16.61 2.56
CA GLN A 142 29.87 -16.06 1.42
C GLN A 142 28.47 -15.61 1.83
N GLU A 143 27.79 -16.40 2.67
CA GLU A 143 26.45 -16.09 3.20
C GLU A 143 26.46 -14.85 4.09
N ASN A 144 27.58 -14.60 4.79
CA ASN A 144 27.74 -13.50 5.75
C ASN A 144 28.63 -12.35 5.22
N THR A 145 28.95 -12.32 3.93
CA THR A 145 29.74 -11.21 3.35
C THR A 145 28.89 -9.93 3.31
N PRO A 146 29.32 -8.81 3.95
CA PRO A 146 28.59 -7.56 3.91
C PRO A 146 28.46 -7.06 2.47
N GLN A 147 27.22 -6.91 1.99
CA GLN A 147 26.98 -6.26 0.71
C GLN A 147 27.19 -4.76 0.87
N LYS A 148 28.19 -4.20 0.16
CA LYS A 148 28.50 -2.77 0.19
C LYS A 148 27.33 -1.95 -0.36
N LYS A 149 26.44 -1.50 0.53
CA LYS A 149 25.46 -0.45 0.30
C LYS A 149 25.81 0.70 1.23
N VAL A 150 26.46 1.71 0.67
CA VAL A 150 26.50 3.04 1.30
C VAL A 150 25.11 3.62 1.11
N THR A 151 24.27 3.43 2.12
CA THR A 151 23.02 4.17 2.33
C THR A 151 23.02 4.53 3.79
N ASP A 152 22.79 5.81 4.12
CA ASP A 152 22.43 6.24 5.47
C ASP A 152 21.27 5.34 5.96
N ASN A 153 21.60 4.27 6.68
CA ASN A 153 20.64 3.24 7.03
C ASN A 153 19.89 3.74 8.26
N LYS A 154 18.88 4.57 7.99
CA LYS A 154 17.88 4.93 8.99
C LYS A 154 17.25 3.65 9.52
N ARG A 155 17.59 3.30 10.76
CA ARG A 155 17.00 2.18 11.50
C ARG A 155 15.90 2.72 12.42
N SER A 156 15.01 1.82 12.83
CA SER A 156 13.91 2.15 13.73
C SER A 156 13.84 1.11 14.84
N ILE A 157 13.72 1.56 16.09
CA ILE A 157 13.49 0.70 17.25
C ILE A 157 12.09 0.97 17.82
N MET A 158 11.33 -0.09 18.05
CA MET A 158 10.05 0.01 18.76
C MET A 158 10.32 0.31 20.23
N TYR A 159 9.66 1.32 20.78
CA TYR A 159 9.75 1.64 22.22
C TYR A 159 8.45 1.37 22.97
N ILE A 160 7.33 1.14 22.27
CA ILE A 160 6.04 0.77 22.86
C ILE A 160 5.16 0.20 21.75
N TRP A 161 4.32 -0.76 22.11
CA TRP A 161 3.20 -1.21 21.29
C TRP A 161 1.92 -1.17 22.11
N GLN A 162 0.79 -0.95 21.43
CA GLN A 162 -0.51 -0.85 22.07
C GLN A 162 -1.52 -1.71 21.32
N LEU A 163 -2.32 -2.48 22.06
CA LEU A 163 -3.41 -3.29 21.54
C LEU A 163 -4.70 -2.95 22.27
N ALA A 164 -5.61 -2.26 21.60
CA ALA A 164 -6.94 -1.99 22.12
C ALA A 164 -7.88 -3.18 21.90
N ILE A 165 -8.47 -3.72 22.96
CA ILE A 165 -9.49 -4.78 22.95
C ILE A 165 -10.80 -4.19 23.45
N ASN A 166 -11.78 -3.98 22.56
CA ASN A 166 -13.08 -3.37 22.88
C ASN A 166 -13.01 -2.03 23.63
N GLY A 167 -11.99 -1.21 23.33
CA GLY A 167 -11.78 0.11 23.92
C GLY A 167 -10.93 0.14 25.21
N ARG A 168 -10.32 -1.00 25.57
CA ARG A 168 -9.34 -1.11 26.67
C ARG A 168 -7.96 -1.38 26.12
N VAL A 169 -6.96 -0.62 26.53
CA VAL A 169 -5.64 -0.63 25.91
C VAL A 169 -4.67 -1.47 26.72
N VAL A 170 -4.20 -2.56 26.11
CA VAL A 170 -3.05 -3.34 26.58
C VAL A 170 -1.79 -2.71 26.02
N ILE A 171 -0.75 -2.58 26.85
CA ILE A 171 0.52 -1.99 26.46
C ILE A 171 1.65 -2.98 26.73
N GLY A 172 2.63 -3.01 25.84
CA GLY A 172 3.93 -3.62 26.11
C GLY A 172 5.06 -2.81 25.49
N ARG A 173 6.29 -3.19 25.81
CA ARG A 173 7.52 -2.50 25.42
C ARG A 173 8.40 -3.35 24.51
N GLU A 174 8.19 -4.66 24.49
CA GLU A 174 9.02 -5.62 23.76
C GLU A 174 8.22 -6.52 22.80
N TRP A 175 8.89 -7.00 21.75
CA TRP A 175 8.25 -7.85 20.73
C TRP A 175 7.83 -9.22 21.26
N HIS A 176 8.55 -9.76 22.23
CA HIS A 176 8.20 -11.05 22.82
C HIS A 176 6.88 -10.96 23.60
N GLU A 177 6.61 -9.84 24.27
CA GLU A 177 5.31 -9.55 24.92
C GLU A 177 4.19 -9.46 23.89
N PHE A 178 4.44 -8.81 22.74
CA PHE A 178 3.45 -8.73 21.66
C PHE A 178 3.12 -10.12 21.08
N LEU A 179 4.14 -10.94 20.83
CA LEU A 179 3.94 -12.32 20.37
C LEU A 179 3.19 -13.17 21.40
N TYR A 180 3.53 -13.01 22.68
CA TYR A 180 2.81 -13.65 23.78
C TYR A 180 1.33 -13.24 23.77
N ALA A 181 1.04 -11.94 23.71
CA ALA A 181 -0.32 -11.41 23.64
C ALA A 181 -1.12 -12.01 22.47
N ILE A 182 -0.55 -12.07 21.26
CA ILE A 182 -1.21 -12.66 20.09
C ILE A 182 -1.43 -14.16 20.29
N ASN A 183 -0.46 -14.91 20.80
CA ASN A 183 -0.59 -16.34 21.05
C ASN A 183 -1.68 -16.63 22.10
N THR A 184 -1.73 -15.85 23.19
CA THR A 184 -2.80 -15.95 24.20
C THR A 184 -4.17 -15.73 23.58
N ILE A 185 -4.32 -14.77 22.66
CA ILE A 185 -5.58 -14.54 21.95
C ILE A 185 -5.93 -15.73 21.04
N VAL A 186 -4.96 -16.25 20.29
CA VAL A 186 -5.14 -17.41 19.40
C VAL A 186 -5.60 -18.64 20.19
N GLU A 187 -4.93 -18.95 21.30
CA GLU A 187 -5.26 -20.10 22.15
C GLU A 187 -6.61 -19.93 22.84
N ARG A 188 -6.85 -18.77 23.48
CA ARG A 188 -8.07 -18.53 24.25
C ARG A 188 -9.33 -18.52 23.39
N LEU A 189 -9.23 -18.02 22.16
CA LEU A 189 -10.34 -17.98 21.20
C LEU A 189 -10.35 -19.20 20.25
N GLU A 190 -9.40 -20.12 20.39
CA GLU A 190 -9.22 -21.30 19.55
C GLU A 190 -9.21 -20.93 18.06
N LEU A 191 -8.42 -19.93 17.69
CA LEU A 191 -8.37 -19.39 16.33
C LEU A 191 -7.71 -20.37 15.36
N TYR A 192 -8.18 -20.35 14.13
CA TYR A 192 -7.59 -21.08 13.02
C TYR A 192 -7.97 -20.44 11.69
N LYS A 193 -7.50 -20.99 10.58
CA LYS A 193 -7.72 -20.42 9.24
C LYS A 193 -9.18 -20.05 8.89
N ASN A 194 -10.21 -20.68 9.48
CA ASN A 194 -11.62 -20.35 9.23
C ASN A 194 -12.37 -19.81 10.46
N LYS A 195 -11.69 -19.57 11.60
CA LYS A 195 -12.24 -18.92 12.79
C LYS A 195 -11.26 -17.85 13.24
N ARG A 196 -11.61 -16.60 13.01
CA ARG A 196 -10.66 -15.49 12.96
C ARG A 196 -11.02 -14.34 13.87
N ILE A 197 -10.01 -13.54 14.20
CA ILE A 197 -10.17 -12.15 14.63
C ILE A 197 -9.67 -11.21 13.55
N ILE A 198 -10.11 -9.95 13.62
CA ILE A 198 -9.60 -8.87 12.78
C ILE A 198 -8.96 -7.82 13.67
N ILE A 199 -7.67 -7.53 13.44
CA ILE A 199 -6.91 -6.47 14.08
C ILE A 199 -6.76 -5.31 13.09
N TYR A 200 -7.30 -4.14 13.43
CA TYR A 200 -7.14 -2.95 12.59
C TYR A 200 -5.88 -2.19 12.96
N VAL A 201 -5.09 -1.83 11.95
CA VAL A 201 -3.87 -1.03 12.08
C VAL A 201 -4.02 0.23 11.23
N HIS A 202 -3.78 1.40 11.82
CA HIS A 202 -3.87 2.64 11.08
C HIS A 202 -2.58 2.89 10.31
N ASN A 203 -2.61 2.65 9.00
CA ASN A 203 -1.45 2.64 8.10
C ASN A 203 -0.61 1.35 8.12
N LEU A 204 -1.27 0.17 8.12
CA LEU A 204 -0.65 -1.18 8.11
C LEU A 204 0.63 -1.33 7.26
N ALA A 205 0.78 -0.59 6.16
CA ALA A 205 2.01 -0.58 5.37
C ALA A 205 3.28 -0.27 6.18
N PHE A 206 3.19 0.60 7.18
CA PHE A 206 4.30 0.93 8.06
C PHE A 206 4.61 -0.22 9.01
N GLU A 207 3.62 -0.65 9.80
CA GLU A 207 3.77 -1.64 10.86
C GLU A 207 4.07 -3.03 10.30
N PHE A 208 3.53 -3.34 9.11
CA PHE A 208 3.82 -4.59 8.40
C PHE A 208 5.30 -4.78 8.12
N GLN A 209 6.10 -3.72 8.00
CA GLN A 209 7.55 -3.85 7.81
C GLN A 209 8.23 -4.52 9.00
N PHE A 210 7.71 -4.28 10.20
CA PHE A 210 8.19 -4.86 11.45
C PHE A 210 7.64 -6.27 11.64
N ILE A 211 6.33 -6.45 11.48
CA ILE A 211 5.68 -7.72 11.81
C ILE A 211 5.74 -8.80 10.70
N ARG A 212 6.14 -8.45 9.46
CA ARG A 212 6.13 -9.40 8.31
C ARG A 212 6.93 -10.68 8.54
N LYS A 213 7.98 -10.67 9.36
CA LYS A 213 8.81 -11.85 9.66
C LYS A 213 8.40 -12.55 10.96
N MET A 214 7.49 -11.95 11.73
CA MET A 214 7.08 -12.46 13.04
C MET A 214 5.97 -13.52 12.95
N PHE A 215 5.25 -13.59 11.82
CA PHE A 215 4.12 -14.50 11.64
C PHE A 215 4.25 -15.35 10.37
N GLU A 216 3.68 -16.55 10.43
CA GLU A 216 3.40 -17.35 9.24
C GLU A 216 2.16 -16.85 8.52
N TRP A 217 2.37 -16.15 7.41
CA TRP A 217 1.30 -15.60 6.58
C TRP A 217 0.69 -16.66 5.67
N GLN A 218 -0.64 -16.76 5.68
CA GLN A 218 -1.39 -17.55 4.71
C GLN A 218 -1.68 -16.73 3.44
N LYS A 219 -1.94 -15.43 3.58
CA LYS A 219 -2.09 -14.51 2.45
C LYS A 219 -1.78 -13.09 2.85
N VAL A 220 -1.12 -12.37 1.95
CA VAL A 220 -0.95 -10.92 2.00
C VAL A 220 -1.56 -10.34 0.73
N PHE A 221 -2.43 -9.35 0.86
CA PHE A 221 -3.05 -8.68 -0.28
C PHE A 221 -2.69 -7.20 -0.24
N ALA A 222 -1.97 -6.73 -1.26
CA ALA A 222 -1.46 -5.37 -1.37
C ALA A 222 -1.95 -4.71 -2.66
N ILE A 223 -2.18 -3.40 -2.61
CA ILE A 223 -2.53 -2.59 -3.80
C ILE A 223 -1.31 -2.14 -4.60
N ASP A 224 -0.15 -2.15 -3.96
CA ASP A 224 1.10 -1.63 -4.49
C ASP A 224 2.25 -2.27 -3.68
N ASN A 225 3.47 -2.12 -4.16
CA ASN A 225 4.64 -2.57 -3.45
C ASN A 225 4.67 -1.98 -2.03
N ARG A 226 4.76 -2.85 -1.03
CA ARG A 226 4.78 -2.52 0.41
C ARG A 226 3.51 -1.81 0.93
N LYS A 227 2.36 -1.88 0.24
CA LYS A 227 1.08 -1.32 0.70
C LYS A 227 0.00 -2.40 0.90
N PRO A 228 0.14 -3.27 1.92
CA PRO A 228 -0.89 -4.26 2.26
C PRO A 228 -2.20 -3.60 2.67
N ILE A 229 -3.31 -4.09 2.11
CA ILE A 229 -4.67 -3.80 2.58
C ILE A 229 -5.00 -4.70 3.77
N TYR A 230 -4.67 -5.98 3.64
CA TYR A 230 -4.80 -6.96 4.71
C TYR A 230 -3.73 -8.05 4.59
N ALA A 231 -3.43 -8.67 5.71
CA ALA A 231 -2.59 -9.84 5.80
C ALA A 231 -3.17 -10.78 6.85
N PHE A 232 -3.30 -12.08 6.55
CA PHE A 232 -3.84 -13.03 7.51
C PHE A 232 -2.90 -14.22 7.74
N THR A 233 -2.78 -14.61 9.00
CA THR A 233 -1.89 -15.67 9.46
C THR A 233 -2.56 -17.04 9.34
N LYS A 234 -1.76 -18.11 9.33
CA LYS A 234 -2.29 -19.49 9.38
C LYS A 234 -3.09 -19.79 10.65
N GLN A 235 -2.77 -19.09 11.74
CA GLN A 235 -3.38 -19.22 13.06
C GLN A 235 -4.71 -18.45 13.21
N GLY A 236 -5.18 -17.74 12.18
CA GLY A 236 -6.50 -17.08 12.22
C GLY A 236 -6.49 -15.63 12.70
N VAL A 237 -5.35 -14.96 12.68
CA VAL A 237 -5.26 -13.51 12.93
C VAL A 237 -5.24 -12.76 11.60
N GLU A 238 -6.18 -11.83 11.39
CA GLU A 238 -6.27 -11.03 10.17
C GLU A 238 -6.01 -9.54 10.47
N PHE A 239 -4.89 -9.01 10.00
CA PHE A 239 -4.56 -7.60 10.08
C PHE A 239 -5.19 -6.85 8.91
N ARG A 240 -5.86 -5.72 9.18
CA ARG A 240 -6.50 -4.87 8.17
C ARG A 240 -6.09 -3.41 8.33
N CYS A 241 -5.89 -2.72 7.21
CA CYS A 241 -5.52 -1.32 7.20
C CYS A 241 -6.74 -0.40 7.36
N SER A 242 -6.86 0.28 8.51
CA SER A 242 -7.94 1.27 8.72
C SER A 242 -7.72 2.57 7.95
N TYR A 243 -6.47 2.88 7.56
CA TYR A 243 -6.18 4.02 6.69
C TYR A 243 -6.76 3.81 5.28
N ILE A 244 -6.60 2.64 4.67
CA ILE A 244 -7.18 2.32 3.35
C ILE A 244 -8.72 2.18 3.42
N LEU A 245 -9.23 1.75 4.58
CA LEU A 245 -10.68 1.71 4.84
C LEU A 245 -11.31 3.10 4.77
N THR A 246 -10.59 4.14 5.22
CA THR A 246 -11.15 5.48 5.48
C THR A 246 -10.64 6.56 4.53
N ASN A 247 -9.43 6.42 4.01
CA ASN A 247 -8.63 7.47 3.35
C ASN A 247 -8.45 8.75 4.21
N TYR A 248 -8.47 8.61 5.54
CA TYR A 248 -8.25 9.73 6.47
C TYR A 248 -6.99 9.50 7.28
N SER A 249 -6.24 10.57 7.54
CA SER A 249 -5.24 10.56 8.61
C SER A 249 -5.91 10.32 9.95
N LEU A 250 -5.15 9.84 10.95
CA LEU A 250 -5.70 9.49 12.26
C LEU A 250 -6.36 10.67 12.97
N ALA A 251 -5.75 11.86 12.89
CA ALA A 251 -6.34 13.09 13.41
C ALA A 251 -7.70 13.37 12.77
N LYS A 252 -7.77 13.28 11.44
CA LYS A 252 -9.02 13.50 10.71
C LYS A 252 -10.06 12.43 11.02
N LEU A 253 -9.63 11.19 11.24
CA LEU A 253 -10.48 10.08 11.63
C LEU A 253 -11.16 10.33 12.99
N GLY A 254 -10.41 10.85 13.97
CA GLY A 254 -10.97 11.26 15.27
C GLY A 254 -12.08 12.30 15.13
N GLU A 255 -11.90 13.30 14.25
CA GLU A 255 -12.95 14.28 13.95
C GLU A 255 -14.19 13.67 13.28
N GLN A 256 -14.07 12.50 12.64
CA GLN A 256 -15.19 11.80 12.01
C GLN A 256 -15.99 10.93 12.98
N LEU A 257 -15.55 10.76 14.23
CA LEU A 257 -16.28 9.95 15.22
C LEU A 257 -17.57 10.66 15.64
N HIS A 258 -18.67 9.92 15.77
CA HIS A 258 -19.98 10.50 16.08
C HIS A 258 -20.50 10.15 17.47
N LYS A 259 -20.36 8.89 17.85
CA LYS A 259 -20.90 8.32 19.08
C LYS A 259 -19.82 8.13 20.13
N TYR A 260 -18.67 7.60 19.74
CA TYR A 260 -17.56 7.30 20.63
C TYR A 260 -16.49 8.38 20.46
N LYS A 261 -16.70 9.54 21.08
CA LYS A 261 -15.84 10.71 20.91
C LYS A 261 -14.48 10.47 21.57
N VAL A 262 -13.46 10.30 20.73
CA VAL A 262 -12.05 10.29 21.12
C VAL A 262 -11.33 11.18 20.13
N SER A 263 -10.49 12.10 20.62
CA SER A 263 -9.69 12.93 19.73
C SER A 263 -8.24 12.50 19.80
N LYS A 264 -7.56 12.52 18.65
CA LYS A 264 -6.11 12.47 18.64
C LYS A 264 -5.59 13.67 19.41
N LEU A 265 -4.72 13.44 20.39
CA LEU A 265 -4.12 14.53 21.13
C LEU A 265 -3.09 15.22 20.25
N VAL A 266 -3.18 16.54 20.17
CA VAL A 266 -2.17 17.37 19.51
C VAL A 266 -1.11 17.69 20.54
N GLY A 267 -0.06 16.90 20.55
CA GLY A 267 1.15 17.15 21.31
C GLY A 267 2.30 16.56 20.54
N ASP A 268 3.31 17.37 20.22
CA ASP A 268 4.51 16.88 19.57
C ASP A 268 5.20 15.91 20.54
N LEU A 269 5.07 14.60 20.29
CA LEU A 269 6.15 13.68 20.66
C LEU A 269 7.39 14.30 20.06
N ASP A 270 8.37 14.71 20.87
CA ASP A 270 9.61 15.25 20.31
C ASP A 270 10.31 14.12 19.54
N TYR A 271 10.11 14.13 18.22
CA TYR A 271 10.60 13.13 17.30
C TYR A 271 12.13 13.22 17.12
N ASN A 272 12.79 14.23 17.71
CA ASN A 272 14.25 14.30 17.78
C ASN A 272 14.82 13.42 18.91
N LEU A 273 13.99 12.99 19.87
CA LEU A 273 14.43 12.13 20.97
C LEU A 273 14.39 10.66 20.57
N ILE A 274 15.52 9.98 20.69
CA ILE A 274 15.61 8.53 20.56
C ILE A 274 15.04 7.88 21.83
N ARG A 275 13.94 7.14 21.68
CA ARG A 275 13.33 6.34 22.75
C ARG A 275 13.61 4.86 22.51
N THR A 276 13.83 4.15 23.61
CA THR A 276 14.00 2.70 23.66
C THR A 276 12.88 2.10 24.51
N PRO A 277 12.67 0.77 24.52
CA PRO A 277 11.75 0.11 25.44
C PRO A 277 11.95 0.50 26.92
N LYS A 278 13.18 0.88 27.30
CA LYS A 278 13.56 1.29 28.66
C LYS A 278 13.33 2.78 28.94
N THR A 279 13.06 3.59 27.91
CA THR A 279 12.84 5.03 28.08
C THR A 279 11.48 5.28 28.75
N PRO A 280 11.45 5.92 29.93
CA PRO A 280 10.20 6.29 30.58
C PRO A 280 9.39 7.24 29.69
N LEU A 281 8.08 7.01 29.59
CA LEU A 281 7.17 7.93 28.92
C LEU A 281 6.48 8.78 29.98
N THR A 282 6.32 10.07 29.69
CA THR A 282 5.47 10.96 30.49
C THR A 282 4.00 10.59 30.32
N ASP A 283 3.15 10.97 31.27
CA ASP A 283 1.70 10.74 31.19
C ASP A 283 1.09 11.29 29.89
N LYS A 284 1.61 12.41 29.39
CA LYS A 284 1.17 13.01 28.12
C LYS A 284 1.53 12.15 26.91
N GLU A 285 2.76 11.63 26.85
CA GLU A 285 3.22 10.75 25.77
C GLU A 285 2.46 9.41 25.80
N MET A 286 2.23 8.89 27.01
CA MET A 286 1.43 7.69 27.22
C MET A 286 -0.02 7.89 26.74
N GLN A 287 -0.65 9.01 27.12
CA GLN A 287 -2.01 9.31 26.68
C GLN A 287 -2.12 9.48 25.16
N TYR A 288 -1.12 10.08 24.52
CA TYR A 288 -1.05 10.18 23.07
C TYR A 288 -1.08 8.78 22.41
N CYS A 289 -0.22 7.87 22.88
CA CYS A 289 -0.16 6.49 22.41
C CYS A 289 -1.49 5.74 22.60
N ILE A 290 -2.13 5.91 23.76
CA ILE A 290 -3.43 5.31 24.09
C ILE A 290 -4.51 5.83 23.15
N ASN A 291 -4.57 7.15 22.93
CA ASN A 291 -5.61 7.76 22.12
C ASN A 291 -5.52 7.35 20.65
N ASP A 292 -4.32 7.12 20.11
CA ASP A 292 -4.15 6.69 18.72
C ASP A 292 -4.85 5.35 18.43
N VAL A 293 -4.67 4.33 19.28
CA VAL A 293 -5.41 3.06 19.15
C VAL A 293 -6.90 3.17 19.51
N LEU A 294 -7.28 4.03 20.46
CA LEU A 294 -8.67 4.24 20.83
C LEU A 294 -9.49 4.92 19.74
N VAL A 295 -8.91 5.86 18.99
CA VAL A 295 -9.56 6.48 17.81
C VAL A 295 -9.92 5.41 16.78
N VAL A 296 -9.00 4.50 16.48
CA VAL A 296 -9.27 3.37 15.56
C VAL A 296 -10.33 2.44 16.13
N SER A 297 -10.23 2.09 17.42
CA SER A 297 -11.19 1.21 18.11
C SER A 297 -12.61 1.78 18.09
N ALA A 298 -12.76 3.06 18.42
CA ALA A 298 -14.02 3.80 18.37
C ALA A 298 -14.61 3.79 16.95
N TYR A 299 -13.80 4.07 15.93
CA TYR A 299 -14.26 4.09 14.54
C TYR A 299 -14.77 2.73 14.08
N ILE A 300 -13.99 1.68 14.33
CA ILE A 300 -14.38 0.31 13.95
C ILE A 300 -15.65 -0.11 14.70
N LYS A 301 -15.84 0.32 15.94
CA LYS A 301 -17.08 0.07 16.67
C LYS A 301 -18.28 0.73 16.00
N GLU A 302 -18.19 1.99 15.57
CA GLU A 302 -19.26 2.66 14.80
C GLU A 302 -19.52 1.95 13.46
N CYS A 303 -18.48 1.47 12.79
CA CYS A 303 -18.62 0.66 11.59
C CYS A 303 -19.37 -0.65 11.86
N ILE A 304 -19.06 -1.36 12.94
CA ILE A 304 -19.78 -2.59 13.34
C ILE A 304 -21.25 -2.30 13.61
N GLU A 305 -21.57 -1.21 14.28
CA GLU A 305 -22.96 -0.83 14.57
C GLU A 305 -23.73 -0.51 13.28
N THR A 306 -23.08 0.17 12.32
CA THR A 306 -23.66 0.49 11.01
C THR A 306 -23.81 -0.75 10.13
N GLU A 307 -22.78 -1.60 10.07
CA GLU A 307 -22.71 -2.79 9.21
C GLU A 307 -23.30 -4.05 9.86
N ARG A 308 -23.75 -3.93 11.12
CA ARG A 308 -24.22 -4.99 12.03
C ARG A 308 -23.15 -5.93 12.56
N ASN A 309 -22.08 -6.18 11.81
CA ASN A 309 -20.95 -6.99 12.28
C ASN A 309 -19.65 -6.68 11.53
N ILE A 310 -18.53 -7.07 12.15
CA ILE A 310 -17.18 -6.80 11.66
C ILE A 310 -16.87 -7.42 10.29
N SER A 311 -17.47 -8.57 9.95
CA SER A 311 -17.20 -9.27 8.69
C SER A 311 -17.79 -8.55 7.46
N ARG A 312 -18.73 -7.62 7.69
CA ARG A 312 -19.40 -6.84 6.64
C ARG A 312 -18.74 -5.51 6.33
N ILE A 313 -17.77 -5.10 7.16
CA ILE A 313 -16.95 -3.92 6.90
C ILE A 313 -16.08 -4.21 5.66
N PRO A 314 -16.21 -3.41 4.58
CA PRO A 314 -15.35 -3.51 3.40
C PRO A 314 -13.88 -3.32 3.73
N LEU A 315 -12.99 -3.71 2.83
CA LEU A 315 -11.55 -3.51 3.01
C LEU A 315 -11.09 -2.08 2.68
N THR A 316 -11.87 -1.34 1.88
CA THR A 316 -11.50 -0.03 1.34
C THR A 316 -12.68 0.93 1.37
N ALA A 317 -12.41 2.24 1.41
CA ALA A 317 -13.45 3.27 1.26
C ALA A 317 -14.26 3.08 -0.05
N THR A 318 -13.57 2.76 -1.15
CA THR A 318 -14.23 2.46 -2.44
C THR A 318 -15.08 1.19 -2.40
N GLY A 319 -14.85 0.27 -1.46
CA GLY A 319 -15.67 -0.91 -1.24
C GLY A 319 -17.09 -0.57 -0.78
N TYR A 320 -17.26 0.45 0.08
CA TYR A 320 -18.57 0.98 0.42
C TYR A 320 -19.29 1.53 -0.82
N CYS A 321 -18.58 2.32 -1.62
CA CYS A 321 -19.12 2.90 -2.86
C CYS A 321 -19.52 1.83 -3.88
N ARG A 322 -18.66 0.86 -4.16
CA ARG A 322 -18.96 -0.24 -5.07
C ARG A 322 -20.19 -1.02 -4.63
N ARG A 323 -20.32 -1.31 -3.33
CA ARG A 323 -21.48 -2.03 -2.79
C ARG A 323 -22.77 -1.22 -2.95
N TYR A 324 -22.73 0.07 -2.64
CA TYR A 324 -23.86 0.98 -2.82
C TYR A 324 -24.30 1.06 -4.29
N VAL A 325 -23.37 1.39 -5.20
CA VAL A 325 -23.66 1.52 -6.63
C VAL A 325 -24.09 0.18 -7.24
N ARG A 326 -23.42 -0.93 -6.91
CA ARG A 326 -23.81 -2.27 -7.38
C ARG A 326 -25.22 -2.64 -6.92
N HIS A 327 -25.59 -2.29 -5.69
CA HIS A 327 -26.95 -2.54 -5.21
C HIS A 327 -27.99 -1.80 -6.06
N ASN A 328 -27.73 -0.51 -6.33
CA ASN A 328 -28.63 0.30 -7.14
C ASN A 328 -28.70 -0.16 -8.61
N CYS A 329 -27.59 -0.65 -9.17
CA CYS A 329 -27.55 -1.18 -10.52
C CYS A 329 -28.22 -2.55 -10.67
N LEU A 330 -28.01 -3.48 -9.73
CA LEU A 330 -28.42 -4.88 -9.91
C LEU A 330 -29.73 -5.25 -9.22
N TYR A 331 -30.13 -4.52 -8.17
CA TYR A 331 -31.18 -4.97 -7.25
C TYR A 331 -32.25 -3.90 -6.95
N SER A 332 -32.35 -2.87 -7.77
CA SER A 332 -33.41 -1.85 -7.67
C SER A 332 -34.75 -2.39 -8.20
N GLY A 333 -35.85 -2.05 -7.51
CA GLY A 333 -37.21 -2.43 -7.90
C GLY A 333 -37.80 -3.65 -7.16
N GLY A 334 -39.06 -3.98 -7.47
CA GLY A 334 -39.80 -5.10 -6.85
C GLY A 334 -39.25 -6.48 -7.24
N LYS A 335 -39.65 -7.56 -6.53
CA LYS A 335 -39.08 -8.92 -6.67
C LYS A 335 -38.93 -9.40 -8.13
N LYS A 336 -39.94 -9.23 -8.99
CA LYS A 336 -39.87 -9.60 -10.43
C LYS A 336 -38.97 -8.68 -11.26
N GLY A 337 -38.89 -7.39 -10.92
CA GLY A 337 -38.04 -6.41 -11.63
C GLY A 337 -36.55 -6.61 -11.39
N LYS A 338 -36.17 -7.16 -10.22
CA LYS A 338 -34.75 -7.40 -9.88
C LYS A 338 -34.06 -8.37 -10.83
N GLN A 339 -34.71 -9.46 -11.24
CA GLN A 339 -34.09 -10.44 -12.14
C GLN A 339 -33.85 -9.84 -13.53
N VAL A 340 -34.83 -9.10 -14.05
CA VAL A 340 -34.73 -8.44 -15.36
C VAL A 340 -33.61 -7.38 -15.33
N GLN A 341 -33.57 -6.56 -14.28
CA GLN A 341 -32.51 -5.56 -14.12
C GLN A 341 -31.13 -6.21 -14.02
N PHE A 342 -31.01 -7.27 -13.21
CA PHE A 342 -29.78 -8.03 -13.08
C PHE A 342 -29.29 -8.55 -14.44
N ASN A 343 -30.16 -9.21 -15.20
CA ASN A 343 -29.80 -9.77 -16.52
C ASN A 343 -29.34 -8.67 -17.48
N LYS A 344 -30.09 -7.57 -17.58
CA LYS A 344 -29.75 -6.43 -18.44
C LYS A 344 -28.38 -5.82 -18.08
N TYR A 345 -28.13 -5.59 -16.79
CA TYR A 345 -26.85 -5.07 -16.35
C TYR A 345 -25.71 -6.06 -16.55
N HIS A 346 -25.98 -7.35 -16.35
CA HIS A 346 -25.00 -8.40 -16.58
C HIS A 346 -24.57 -8.43 -18.06
N GLU A 347 -25.52 -8.41 -18.99
CA GLU A 347 -25.26 -8.32 -20.43
C GLU A 347 -24.46 -7.07 -20.80
N LEU A 348 -24.83 -5.91 -20.25
CA LEU A 348 -24.07 -4.68 -20.45
C LEU A 348 -22.62 -4.82 -19.97
N MET A 349 -22.40 -5.34 -18.77
CA MET A 349 -21.04 -5.57 -18.24
C MET A 349 -20.24 -6.56 -19.10
N LEU A 350 -20.87 -7.62 -19.60
CA LEU A 350 -20.23 -8.55 -20.54
C LEU A 350 -19.81 -7.85 -21.83
N SER A 351 -20.65 -6.93 -22.33
CA SER A 351 -20.39 -6.18 -23.57
C SER A 351 -19.29 -5.13 -23.45
N MET A 352 -18.86 -4.78 -22.23
CA MET A 352 -17.83 -3.77 -21.93
C MET A 352 -16.53 -4.37 -21.40
N LYS A 353 -16.37 -5.71 -21.46
CA LYS A 353 -15.14 -6.37 -21.02
C LYS A 353 -13.95 -5.95 -21.88
N ILE A 354 -12.83 -5.65 -21.22
CA ILE A 354 -11.51 -5.57 -21.85
C ILE A 354 -11.17 -6.96 -22.41
N GLN A 355 -10.78 -7.02 -23.68
CA GLN A 355 -10.66 -8.27 -24.43
C GLN A 355 -9.24 -8.84 -24.43
N SER A 356 -8.21 -8.02 -24.19
CA SER A 356 -6.82 -8.45 -24.24
C SER A 356 -5.90 -7.66 -23.31
N VAL A 357 -4.71 -8.20 -23.05
CA VAL A 357 -3.67 -7.54 -22.23
C VAL A 357 -3.18 -6.27 -22.91
N GLU A 358 -3.06 -6.27 -24.24
CA GLU A 358 -2.60 -5.12 -25.01
C GLU A 358 -3.61 -3.95 -24.94
N GLU A 359 -4.91 -4.25 -24.96
CA GLU A 359 -5.95 -3.25 -24.69
C GLU A 359 -5.78 -2.66 -23.29
N TYR A 360 -5.59 -3.51 -22.28
CA TYR A 360 -5.41 -3.08 -20.91
C TYR A 360 -4.18 -2.17 -20.72
N GLU A 361 -3.04 -2.59 -21.26
CA GLU A 361 -1.81 -1.80 -21.19
C GLU A 361 -1.94 -0.45 -21.91
N GLN A 362 -2.63 -0.43 -23.06
CA GLN A 362 -2.91 0.81 -23.78
C GLN A 362 -3.78 1.75 -22.94
N LEU A 363 -4.85 1.24 -22.32
CA LEU A 363 -5.69 2.01 -21.41
C LEU A 363 -4.89 2.54 -20.21
N LYS A 364 -3.99 1.73 -19.63
CA LYS A 364 -3.12 2.13 -18.51
C LYS A 364 -2.14 3.24 -18.90
N ARG A 365 -1.59 3.21 -20.11
CA ARG A 365 -0.73 4.29 -20.63
C ARG A 365 -1.52 5.58 -20.81
N ALA A 366 -2.71 5.50 -21.41
CA ALA A 366 -3.61 6.63 -21.65
C ALA A 366 -4.14 7.27 -20.36
N PHE A 367 -4.34 6.48 -19.31
CA PHE A 367 -4.89 6.95 -18.04
C PHE A 367 -4.03 8.05 -17.40
N ALA A 368 -4.59 9.24 -17.21
CA ALA A 368 -3.92 10.37 -16.56
C ALA A 368 -4.68 10.83 -15.32
N GLY A 369 -3.93 11.35 -14.33
CA GLY A 369 -4.51 11.98 -13.15
C GLY A 369 -4.97 13.41 -13.41
N GLY A 370 -5.22 14.16 -12.33
CA GLY A 370 -5.56 15.58 -12.41
C GLY A 370 -4.48 16.41 -13.12
N PHE A 371 -4.92 17.47 -13.80
CA PHE A 371 -4.00 18.45 -14.37
C PHE A 371 -3.51 19.39 -13.26
N THR A 372 -2.21 19.30 -12.96
CA THR A 372 -1.51 20.24 -12.07
C THR A 372 -0.27 20.72 -12.79
N HIS A 373 -0.09 22.04 -12.82
CA HIS A 373 1.05 22.71 -13.41
C HIS A 373 1.20 24.10 -12.78
N ALA A 374 2.44 24.52 -12.56
CA ALA A 374 2.73 25.88 -12.11
C ALA A 374 3.05 26.73 -13.34
N ALA A 375 2.34 27.84 -13.51
CA ALA A 375 2.56 28.74 -14.63
C ALA A 375 4.01 29.27 -14.64
N ALA A 376 4.74 29.02 -15.72
CA ALA A 376 6.18 29.31 -15.80
C ALA A 376 6.54 30.77 -15.49
N ARG A 377 5.66 31.71 -15.88
CA ARG A 377 5.85 33.15 -15.66
C ARG A 377 5.90 33.58 -14.20
N TYR A 378 5.36 32.78 -13.28
CA TYR A 378 5.26 33.11 -11.86
C TYR A 378 6.11 32.20 -10.96
N SER A 379 6.80 31.23 -11.55
CA SER A 379 7.62 30.30 -10.78
C SER A 379 8.75 31.05 -10.05
N GLY A 380 8.88 30.81 -8.74
CA GLY A 380 9.89 31.45 -7.90
C GLY A 380 9.58 32.90 -7.50
N GLN A 381 8.38 33.41 -7.78
CA GLN A 381 7.97 34.77 -7.43
C GLN A 381 6.98 34.77 -6.26
N VAL A 382 7.02 35.83 -5.45
CA VAL A 382 5.99 36.12 -4.44
C VAL A 382 4.83 36.82 -5.16
N ILE A 383 3.63 36.24 -5.05
CA ILE A 383 2.41 36.83 -5.58
C ILE A 383 1.60 37.38 -4.41
N GLU A 384 1.44 38.69 -4.35
CA GLU A 384 0.56 39.34 -3.38
C GLU A 384 -0.88 39.39 -3.90
N ASN A 385 -1.86 39.32 -2.99
CA ASN A 385 -3.30 39.40 -3.31
C ASN A 385 -3.80 38.31 -4.29
N ALA A 386 -3.33 37.07 -4.13
CA ALA A 386 -3.78 35.94 -4.93
C ALA A 386 -5.21 35.50 -4.54
N ASP A 387 -6.00 35.12 -5.55
CA ASP A 387 -7.33 34.51 -5.38
C ASP A 387 -7.34 33.10 -5.97
N SER A 388 -8.35 32.29 -5.62
CA SER A 388 -8.48 30.90 -6.05
C SER A 388 -9.90 30.55 -6.50
N ILE A 389 -10.01 29.89 -7.65
CA ILE A 389 -11.28 29.38 -8.17
C ILE A 389 -11.23 27.85 -8.13
N ASP A 390 -12.18 27.22 -7.43
CA ASP A 390 -12.29 25.76 -7.34
C ASP A 390 -13.65 25.28 -7.87
N PHE A 391 -13.62 24.25 -8.72
CA PHE A 391 -14.81 23.61 -9.25
C PHE A 391 -15.39 22.64 -8.22
N THR A 392 -16.52 23.04 -7.62
CA THR A 392 -17.20 22.18 -6.65
C THR A 392 -17.63 20.86 -7.30
N SER A 393 -17.02 19.75 -6.86
CA SER A 393 -17.36 18.40 -7.34
C SER A 393 -17.17 18.20 -8.85
N SER A 394 -16.03 18.64 -9.38
CA SER A 394 -15.64 18.52 -10.80
C SER A 394 -15.83 17.11 -11.39
N TYR A 395 -15.29 16.06 -10.76
CA TYR A 395 -15.45 14.68 -11.26
C TYR A 395 -16.92 14.20 -11.30
N PRO A 396 -17.73 14.35 -10.23
CA PRO A 396 -19.16 14.08 -10.30
C PRO A 396 -19.88 14.83 -11.43
N TYR A 397 -19.54 16.10 -11.66
CA TYR A 397 -20.13 16.86 -12.76
C TYR A 397 -19.81 16.24 -14.12
N ALA A 398 -18.54 15.88 -14.37
CA ALA A 398 -18.12 15.21 -15.61
C ALA A 398 -18.87 13.88 -15.80
N LEU A 399 -18.98 13.06 -14.75
CA LEU A 399 -19.70 11.77 -14.78
C LEU A 399 -21.18 11.90 -15.19
N LEU A 400 -21.79 13.06 -14.94
CA LEU A 400 -23.19 13.33 -15.29
C LEU A 400 -23.36 13.95 -16.68
N SER A 401 -22.39 14.75 -17.13
CA SER A 401 -22.50 15.59 -18.33
C SER A 401 -21.86 14.96 -19.57
N GLU A 402 -20.84 14.13 -19.38
CA GLU A 402 -20.03 13.60 -20.47
C GLU A 402 -20.44 12.18 -20.91
N GLN A 403 -19.95 11.77 -22.07
CA GLN A 403 -20.12 10.42 -22.60
C GLN A 403 -18.85 9.59 -22.46
N TYR A 404 -19.03 8.29 -22.25
CA TYR A 404 -18.03 7.32 -21.86
C TYR A 404 -18.02 6.10 -22.80
N PRO A 405 -16.94 5.29 -22.78
CA PRO A 405 -16.91 4.02 -23.51
C PRO A 405 -17.95 3.03 -22.93
N MET A 406 -18.86 2.57 -23.79
CA MET A 406 -20.00 1.68 -23.48
C MET A 406 -19.99 0.42 -24.36
N SER A 407 -18.79 -0.08 -24.68
CA SER A 407 -18.56 -1.36 -25.34
C SER A 407 -17.14 -1.86 -25.05
N SER A 408 -16.80 -3.05 -25.51
CA SER A 408 -15.42 -3.49 -25.67
C SER A 408 -14.72 -2.67 -26.75
N GLY A 409 -13.39 -2.59 -26.67
CA GLY A 409 -12.58 -1.86 -27.63
C GLY A 409 -12.39 -2.62 -28.93
N LYS A 410 -12.59 -1.95 -30.05
CA LYS A 410 -12.32 -2.49 -31.40
C LYS A 410 -11.14 -1.74 -32.02
N LEU A 411 -10.12 -2.47 -32.46
CA LEU A 411 -9.06 -1.91 -33.30
C LEU A 411 -9.59 -1.63 -34.71
N VAL A 412 -9.25 -0.47 -35.25
CA VAL A 412 -9.58 -0.05 -36.61
C VAL A 412 -8.35 0.56 -37.26
N GLU A 413 -8.24 0.36 -38.57
CA GLU A 413 -7.27 1.07 -39.39
C GLU A 413 -7.89 2.37 -39.88
N ILE A 414 -7.07 3.41 -40.02
CA ILE A 414 -7.48 4.73 -40.48
C ILE A 414 -6.95 4.92 -41.89
N HIS A 415 -7.84 5.07 -42.86
CA HIS A 415 -7.47 5.18 -44.27
C HIS A 415 -7.54 6.62 -44.80
N SER A 416 -8.22 7.53 -44.10
CA SER A 416 -8.29 8.96 -44.47
C SER A 416 -8.49 9.88 -43.27
N ASN A 417 -8.29 11.19 -43.49
CA ASN A 417 -8.55 12.20 -42.47
C ASN A 417 -10.04 12.34 -42.16
N GLU A 418 -10.92 12.20 -43.15
CA GLU A 418 -12.37 12.22 -42.95
C GLU A 418 -12.83 11.07 -42.05
N GLU A 419 -12.24 9.89 -42.24
CA GLU A 419 -12.50 8.73 -41.39
C GLU A 419 -12.01 8.97 -39.95
N LEU A 420 -10.80 9.52 -39.78
CA LEU A 420 -10.28 9.90 -38.47
C LEU A 420 -11.23 10.85 -37.72
N GLU A 421 -11.65 11.95 -38.37
CA GLU A 421 -12.55 12.93 -37.76
C GLU A 421 -13.91 12.31 -37.43
N LYS A 422 -14.41 11.40 -38.29
CA LYS A 422 -15.64 10.64 -38.01
C LYS A 422 -15.49 9.81 -36.73
N TYR A 423 -14.40 9.07 -36.56
CA TYR A 423 -14.21 8.28 -35.34
C TYR A 423 -14.07 9.17 -34.10
N LEU A 424 -13.24 10.21 -34.14
CA LEU A 424 -13.04 11.14 -33.03
C LEU A 424 -14.35 11.81 -32.56
N LYS A 425 -15.27 12.06 -33.50
CA LYS A 425 -16.58 12.67 -33.22
C LYS A 425 -17.57 11.69 -32.58
N TYR A 426 -17.72 10.49 -33.15
CA TYR A 426 -18.83 9.59 -32.82
C TYR A 426 -18.45 8.47 -31.82
N TYR A 427 -17.17 8.26 -31.57
CA TYR A 427 -16.67 7.21 -30.67
C TYR A 427 -15.82 7.82 -29.55
N CYS A 428 -15.68 7.07 -28.46
CA CYS A 428 -14.54 7.28 -27.56
C CYS A 428 -13.35 6.54 -28.17
N CYS A 429 -12.22 7.23 -28.33
CA CYS A 429 -11.04 6.65 -28.97
C CYS A 429 -9.86 6.65 -28.01
N VAL A 430 -9.04 5.60 -28.10
CA VAL A 430 -7.73 5.53 -27.46
C VAL A 430 -6.74 5.05 -28.50
N PHE A 431 -5.62 5.76 -28.65
CA PHE A 431 -4.65 5.46 -29.71
C PHE A 431 -3.26 5.96 -29.35
N ASP A 432 -2.26 5.37 -30.00
CA ASP A 432 -0.88 5.80 -29.87
C ASP A 432 -0.58 6.87 -30.92
N VAL A 433 0.12 7.93 -30.53
CA VAL A 433 0.51 9.02 -31.42
C VAL A 433 2.00 9.29 -31.34
N VAL A 434 2.62 9.55 -32.49
CA VAL A 434 3.96 10.12 -32.61
C VAL A 434 3.84 11.50 -33.23
N LEU A 435 4.28 12.52 -32.50
CA LEU A 435 4.31 13.91 -32.93
C LEU A 435 5.75 14.34 -33.15
N GLU A 436 6.03 14.96 -34.30
CA GLU A 436 7.36 15.47 -34.66
C GLU A 436 7.35 17.00 -34.78
N GLY A 437 8.40 17.66 -34.27
CA GLY A 437 8.53 19.12 -34.24
C GLY A 437 7.45 19.80 -33.41
N VAL A 438 7.28 19.37 -32.17
CA VAL A 438 6.23 19.80 -31.25
C VAL A 438 6.63 21.10 -30.57
N GLU A 439 5.72 22.07 -30.53
CA GLU A 439 5.88 23.33 -29.82
C GLU A 439 4.55 23.81 -29.25
N ALA A 440 4.52 24.16 -27.97
CA ALA A 440 3.34 24.69 -27.31
C ALA A 440 2.96 26.06 -27.89
N THR A 441 1.67 26.28 -28.14
CA THR A 441 1.15 27.60 -28.57
C THR A 441 1.02 28.56 -27.39
N PHE A 442 0.80 28.02 -26.18
CA PHE A 442 0.76 28.77 -24.94
C PHE A 442 2.06 28.61 -24.16
N LYS A 443 2.69 29.75 -23.83
CA LYS A 443 4.04 29.75 -23.23
C LYS A 443 4.08 29.41 -21.74
N TYR A 444 3.00 29.71 -21.02
CA TYR A 444 3.02 29.65 -19.55
C TYR A 444 2.43 28.37 -18.98
N GLU A 445 1.56 27.70 -19.72
CA GLU A 445 0.91 26.45 -19.33
C GLU A 445 1.00 25.43 -20.47
N ASN A 446 1.31 24.18 -20.11
CA ASN A 446 1.60 23.13 -21.09
C ASN A 446 0.87 21.84 -20.71
N TYR A 447 0.14 21.25 -21.66
CA TYR A 447 -0.74 20.11 -21.39
C TYR A 447 0.02 18.78 -21.24
N ILE A 448 0.89 18.48 -22.21
CA ILE A 448 1.48 17.16 -22.37
C ILE A 448 2.46 16.88 -21.22
N SER A 449 2.26 15.80 -20.49
CA SER A 449 3.17 15.37 -19.42
C SER A 449 4.40 14.65 -19.97
N VAL A 450 5.59 15.07 -19.55
CA VAL A 450 6.87 14.45 -19.94
C VAL A 450 6.98 13.00 -19.46
N SER A 451 6.37 12.67 -18.31
CA SER A 451 6.36 11.31 -17.76
C SER A 451 5.46 10.35 -18.55
N LYS A 452 4.51 10.88 -19.33
CA LYS A 452 3.62 10.11 -20.20
C LYS A 452 4.18 9.88 -21.60
N CYS A 453 5.23 10.60 -21.98
CA CYS A 453 5.94 10.36 -23.23
C CYS A 453 6.85 9.13 -23.09
N GLY A 454 6.45 8.02 -23.71
CA GLY A 454 7.18 6.75 -23.69
C GLY A 454 8.48 6.80 -24.50
N LYS A 455 8.48 7.53 -25.62
CA LYS A 455 9.69 7.93 -26.35
C LYS A 455 9.69 9.44 -26.52
N LYS A 456 10.86 10.05 -26.41
CA LYS A 456 11.03 11.50 -26.55
C LYS A 456 12.45 11.89 -26.90
N SER A 457 12.63 12.96 -27.65
CA SER A 457 13.94 13.52 -28.01
C SER A 457 13.96 15.04 -27.89
N ASN A 458 15.06 15.58 -27.36
CA ASN A 458 15.30 17.03 -27.20
C ASN A 458 14.10 17.77 -26.58
N VAL A 459 13.57 17.24 -25.48
CA VAL A 459 12.42 17.82 -24.79
C VAL A 459 12.84 19.03 -23.99
N VAL A 460 12.20 20.17 -24.25
CA VAL A 460 12.22 21.33 -23.36
C VAL A 460 11.12 21.12 -22.31
N ASN A 461 11.55 20.86 -21.08
CA ASN A 461 10.68 20.53 -19.96
C ASN A 461 10.31 21.80 -19.16
N ASN A 462 9.02 22.03 -19.00
CA ASN A 462 8.45 23.05 -18.12
C ASN A 462 7.73 22.38 -16.94
N ASN A 463 8.45 22.17 -15.84
CA ASN A 463 7.93 21.58 -14.59
C ASN A 463 7.12 20.28 -14.81
N GLY A 464 7.73 19.33 -15.51
CA GLY A 464 7.12 18.04 -15.85
C GLY A 464 6.24 18.04 -17.09
N ARG A 465 6.09 19.18 -17.78
CA ARG A 465 5.29 19.32 -19.02
C ARG A 465 6.17 19.61 -20.23
N VAL A 466 5.73 19.19 -21.41
CA VAL A 466 6.45 19.41 -22.68
C VAL A 466 6.14 20.82 -23.17
N TYR A 467 7.13 21.70 -23.21
CA TYR A 467 7.03 22.97 -23.93
C TYR A 467 7.29 22.76 -25.43
N SER A 468 8.40 22.10 -25.77
CA SER A 468 8.74 21.71 -27.13
C SER A 468 9.53 20.40 -27.14
N ALA A 469 9.55 19.72 -28.27
CA ALA A 469 10.32 18.50 -28.50
C ALA A 469 10.48 18.21 -29.98
N ASP A 470 11.60 17.58 -30.36
CA ASP A 470 11.79 17.12 -31.74
C ASP A 470 10.86 15.97 -32.08
N MET A 471 10.65 15.06 -31.13
CA MET A 471 9.71 13.96 -31.25
C MET A 471 9.22 13.55 -29.87
N ILE A 472 7.92 13.24 -29.78
CA ILE A 472 7.33 12.55 -28.64
C ILE A 472 6.39 11.43 -29.11
N ALA A 473 6.34 10.35 -28.34
CA ALA A 473 5.39 9.26 -28.51
C ALA A 473 4.61 9.04 -27.21
N LEU A 474 3.28 8.99 -27.30
CA LEU A 474 2.38 8.84 -26.16
C LEU A 474 1.07 8.15 -26.59
N THR A 475 0.36 7.57 -25.62
CA THR A 475 -0.99 7.05 -25.81
C THR A 475 -1.99 8.07 -25.29
N ILE A 476 -3.00 8.43 -26.09
CA ILE A 476 -3.95 9.50 -25.78
C ILE A 476 -5.39 9.10 -26.10
N THR A 477 -6.34 9.80 -25.49
CA THR A 477 -7.76 9.72 -25.85
C THR A 477 -8.12 10.72 -26.96
N ASN A 478 -9.31 10.60 -27.54
CA ASN A 478 -9.83 11.65 -28.44
C ASN A 478 -9.97 13.02 -27.75
N VAL A 479 -10.29 13.04 -26.44
CA VAL A 479 -10.38 14.29 -25.66
C VAL A 479 -9.01 14.94 -25.50
N ASP A 480 -7.98 14.14 -25.19
CA ASP A 480 -6.60 14.61 -25.14
C ASP A 480 -6.15 15.17 -26.50
N PHE A 481 -6.49 14.48 -27.59
CA PHE A 481 -6.13 14.91 -28.93
C PHE A 481 -6.75 16.28 -29.27
N ASP A 482 -8.01 16.50 -28.91
CA ASP A 482 -8.68 17.79 -29.07
C ASP A 482 -7.97 18.93 -28.30
N ILE A 483 -7.49 18.65 -27.09
CA ILE A 483 -6.73 19.63 -26.29
C ILE A 483 -5.36 19.89 -26.94
N ILE A 484 -4.65 18.84 -27.35
CA ILE A 484 -3.33 18.95 -28.00
C ILE A 484 -3.43 19.78 -29.29
N ARG A 485 -4.46 19.53 -30.13
CA ARG A 485 -4.69 20.31 -31.36
C ARG A 485 -4.89 21.81 -31.10
N LYS A 486 -5.41 22.18 -29.94
CA LYS A 486 -5.65 23.59 -29.55
C LYS A 486 -4.42 24.24 -28.90
N THR A 487 -3.57 23.44 -28.26
CA THR A 487 -2.49 23.93 -27.38
C THR A 487 -1.08 23.70 -27.90
N TYR A 488 -0.92 22.96 -29.00
CA TYR A 488 0.37 22.68 -29.64
C TYR A 488 0.31 22.83 -31.16
N LYS A 489 1.45 23.19 -31.72
CA LYS A 489 1.78 23.01 -33.15
C LYS A 489 2.73 21.82 -33.27
N TYR A 490 2.63 21.10 -34.38
CA TYR A 490 3.53 20.01 -34.73
C TYR A 490 3.65 19.89 -36.24
N LYS A 491 4.81 19.42 -36.72
CA LYS A 491 5.09 19.27 -38.16
C LYS A 491 4.47 18.02 -38.75
N LYS A 492 4.50 16.91 -38.00
CA LYS A 492 3.92 15.63 -38.41
C LYS A 492 3.24 14.95 -37.23
N CYS A 493 2.16 14.23 -37.53
CA CYS A 493 1.42 13.39 -36.60
C CYS A 493 1.23 12.03 -37.25
N LYS A 494 1.67 10.96 -36.58
CA LYS A 494 1.48 9.57 -36.99
C LYS A 494 0.65 8.86 -35.93
N ILE A 495 -0.39 8.16 -36.36
CA ILE A 495 -1.35 7.48 -35.50
C ILE A 495 -1.15 5.97 -35.62
N TYR A 496 -1.19 5.27 -34.50
CA TYR A 496 -1.02 3.83 -34.40
C TYR A 496 -2.04 3.23 -33.41
N ASN A 497 -2.31 1.92 -33.56
CA ASN A 497 -3.13 1.14 -32.63
C ASN A 497 -4.47 1.82 -32.28
N PHE A 498 -5.20 2.29 -33.30
CA PHE A 498 -6.39 3.11 -33.09
C PHE A 498 -7.56 2.26 -32.62
N ARG A 499 -8.01 2.48 -31.39
CA ARG A 499 -9.09 1.72 -30.76
C ARG A 499 -10.30 2.60 -30.54
N ILE A 500 -11.47 2.08 -30.90
CA ILE A 500 -12.76 2.75 -30.72
C ILE A 500 -13.66 2.00 -29.75
N TYR A 501 -14.48 2.77 -29.03
CA TYR A 501 -15.51 2.32 -28.12
C TYR A 501 -16.81 3.03 -28.45
N LYS A 502 -17.94 2.32 -28.38
CA LYS A 502 -19.26 2.96 -28.52
C LYS A 502 -19.40 4.03 -27.46
N LYS A 503 -19.74 5.24 -27.87
CA LYS A 503 -19.91 6.40 -26.98
C LYS A 503 -21.32 6.39 -26.39
N GLY A 504 -21.45 6.56 -25.08
CA GLY A 504 -22.75 6.62 -24.41
C GLY A 504 -22.68 7.20 -23.00
N TYR A 505 -23.82 7.62 -22.46
CA TYR A 505 -23.89 8.06 -21.06
C TYR A 505 -23.75 6.87 -20.11
N LEU A 506 -23.33 7.17 -18.87
CA LEU A 506 -23.35 6.16 -17.80
C LEU A 506 -24.76 5.57 -17.63
N PRO A 507 -24.85 4.30 -17.19
CA PRO A 507 -26.13 3.71 -16.85
C PRO A 507 -26.92 4.57 -15.86
N LYS A 508 -28.24 4.68 -16.08
CA LYS A 508 -29.15 5.57 -15.35
C LYS A 508 -29.02 5.43 -13.82
N GLU A 509 -28.87 4.21 -13.33
CA GLU A 509 -28.78 3.90 -11.91
C GLU A 509 -27.48 4.43 -11.29
N ILE A 510 -26.38 4.50 -12.05
CA ILE A 510 -25.14 5.17 -11.61
C ILE A 510 -25.37 6.68 -11.54
N ILE A 511 -25.97 7.28 -12.57
CA ILE A 511 -26.31 8.72 -12.60
C ILE A 511 -27.20 9.08 -11.39
N GLN A 512 -28.26 8.30 -11.13
CA GLN A 512 -29.15 8.53 -10.00
C GLN A 512 -28.43 8.36 -8.65
N SER A 513 -27.48 7.43 -8.55
CA SER A 513 -26.63 7.27 -7.37
C SER A 513 -25.79 8.52 -7.11
N ILE A 514 -25.17 9.08 -8.15
CA ILE A 514 -24.38 10.33 -8.06
C ILE A 514 -25.28 11.49 -7.63
N ILE A 515 -26.43 11.68 -8.28
CA ILE A 515 -27.38 12.76 -7.96
C ILE A 515 -27.85 12.67 -6.51
N LYS A 516 -28.19 11.46 -6.04
CA LYS A 516 -28.62 11.26 -4.65
C LYS A 516 -27.50 11.62 -3.67
N LEU A 517 -26.29 11.11 -3.88
CA LEU A 517 -25.15 11.40 -3.00
C LEU A 517 -24.78 12.88 -2.99
N TYR A 518 -24.89 13.55 -4.15
CA TYR A 518 -24.69 15.01 -4.24
C TYR A 518 -25.78 15.80 -3.51
N LYS A 519 -27.05 15.43 -3.67
CA LYS A 519 -28.17 16.01 -2.93
C LYS A 519 -27.96 15.84 -1.43
N ASP A 520 -27.70 14.62 -0.96
CA ASP A 520 -27.50 14.34 0.46
C ASP A 520 -26.28 15.12 1.00
N LYS A 521 -25.17 15.20 0.26
CA LYS A 521 -24.01 16.03 0.61
C LYS A 521 -24.37 17.51 0.79
N THR A 522 -25.25 18.05 -0.05
CA THR A 522 -25.60 19.48 -0.01
C THR A 522 -26.66 19.80 1.04
N THR A 523 -27.67 18.93 1.21
CA THR A 523 -28.78 19.17 2.14
C THR A 523 -28.46 18.79 3.58
N LEU A 524 -27.54 17.86 3.82
CA LEU A 524 -27.20 17.40 5.17
C LEU A 524 -26.04 18.19 5.79
N LYS A 525 -25.40 19.09 5.02
CA LYS A 525 -24.28 19.89 5.51
C LYS A 525 -24.77 20.86 6.61
N GLY A 526 -24.25 20.68 7.83
CA GLY A 526 -24.59 21.54 8.98
C GLY A 526 -25.93 21.21 9.65
N VAL A 527 -26.60 20.12 9.25
CA VAL A 527 -27.83 19.67 9.90
C VAL A 527 -27.50 18.84 11.14
N LYS A 528 -27.94 19.31 12.31
CA LYS A 528 -27.71 18.65 13.59
C LYS A 528 -28.30 17.24 13.60
N GLY A 529 -27.50 16.23 13.92
CA GLY A 529 -27.90 14.82 13.97
C GLY A 529 -27.87 14.10 12.61
N LYS A 530 -27.35 14.74 11.55
CA LYS A 530 -27.16 14.17 10.21
C LYS A 530 -25.71 14.14 9.74
N GLU A 531 -24.78 14.32 10.68
CA GLU A 531 -23.35 14.41 10.40
C GLU A 531 -22.81 13.10 9.81
N VAL A 532 -23.28 11.94 10.30
CA VAL A 532 -22.91 10.61 9.80
C VAL A 532 -23.31 10.45 8.33
N GLU A 533 -24.58 10.73 8.02
CA GLU A 533 -25.11 10.59 6.68
C GLU A 533 -24.47 11.59 5.70
N TYR A 534 -24.15 12.80 6.15
CA TYR A 534 -23.39 13.79 5.38
C TYR A 534 -22.00 13.27 5.00
N LEU A 535 -21.22 12.81 5.99
CA LEU A 535 -19.85 12.34 5.77
C LEU A 535 -19.81 11.09 4.88
N ASN A 536 -20.72 10.16 5.11
CA ASN A 536 -20.90 9.00 4.23
C ASN A 536 -21.19 9.44 2.80
N SER A 537 -22.14 10.36 2.60
CA SER A 537 -22.50 10.84 1.25
C SER A 537 -21.33 11.54 0.56
N LYS A 538 -20.60 12.39 1.29
CA LYS A 538 -19.40 13.09 0.78
C LYS A 538 -18.29 12.11 0.40
N GLY A 539 -17.98 11.16 1.27
CA GLY A 539 -16.94 10.14 1.03
C GLY A 539 -17.28 9.25 -0.16
N LEU A 540 -18.53 8.78 -0.22
CA LEU A 540 -19.03 7.97 -1.32
C LEU A 540 -18.98 8.72 -2.65
N LEU A 541 -19.46 9.97 -2.70
CA LEU A 541 -19.46 10.77 -3.93
C LEU A 541 -18.05 10.92 -4.51
N ASN A 542 -17.06 11.20 -3.66
CA ASN A 542 -15.66 11.34 -4.10
C ASN A 542 -15.06 9.99 -4.56
N ALA A 543 -15.52 8.87 -3.99
CA ALA A 543 -15.05 7.53 -4.32
C ALA A 543 -15.65 6.94 -5.63
N ILE A 544 -16.69 7.54 -6.20
CA ILE A 544 -17.36 7.01 -7.42
C ILE A 544 -16.39 6.93 -8.59
N TYR A 545 -15.60 7.97 -8.84
CA TYR A 545 -14.62 7.93 -9.92
C TYR A 545 -13.55 6.84 -9.66
N GLY A 546 -13.04 6.78 -8.43
CA GLY A 546 -12.03 5.79 -8.04
C GLY A 546 -12.48 4.33 -8.21
N MET A 547 -13.78 4.03 -8.05
CA MET A 547 -14.28 2.67 -8.33
C MET A 547 -14.34 2.31 -9.82
N MET A 548 -14.32 3.28 -10.73
CA MET A 548 -14.34 3.05 -12.18
C MET A 548 -12.95 2.82 -12.77
N VAL A 549 -11.90 3.26 -12.08
CA VAL A 549 -10.50 3.24 -12.56
C VAL A 549 -9.61 2.35 -11.68
N THR A 550 -10.18 1.31 -11.09
CA THR A 550 -9.42 0.34 -10.29
C THR A 550 -8.47 -0.47 -11.18
N ASP A 551 -7.18 -0.47 -10.86
CA ASP A 551 -6.15 -1.32 -11.51
C ASP A 551 -6.53 -2.80 -11.27
N ILE A 552 -6.57 -3.59 -12.36
CA ILE A 552 -7.03 -4.98 -12.42
C ILE A 552 -5.85 -5.94 -12.20
#